data_AF-A0A370LPD8-F1
#
_entry.id   AF-A0A370LPD8-F1
#
_cell.length_a   1.000
_cell.length_b   1.000
_cell.length_c   1.000
_cell.angle_alpha   90.00
_cell.angle_beta   90.00
_cell.angle_gamma   90.00
#
_symmetry.space_group_name_H-M   'P 1'
#
loop_
_entity.id
_entity.type
_entity.pdbx_description
1 polymer ?
#
loop_
_entity_poly.entity_id
_entity_poly.type
_entity_poly.pdbx_seq_one_letter_code
_entity_poly.pdbx_strand_id
1 'polypeptide(L)' 'MASENYEHHEILVKISSAGTISIPKQFRKYMEMQKGDYVKVILGRDRLIVRKVMIS' A
#
# COMPACT_ATOMS: atom_id res chain seq x y z
N MET A 1 0.49 19.16 19.14
CA MET A 1 0.03 18.05 18.28
C MET A 1 1.26 17.24 17.97
N ALA A 2 1.35 16.02 18.49
CA ALA A 2 2.54 15.20 18.35
C ALA A 2 2.77 14.91 16.87
N SER A 3 3.90 15.35 16.34
CA SER A 3 4.42 14.89 15.06
C SER A 3 4.78 13.42 15.24
N GLU A 4 3.91 12.52 14.76
CA GLU A 4 4.28 11.13 14.59
C GLU A 4 5.45 11.07 13.61
N ASN A 5 6.63 10.71 14.11
CA ASN A 5 7.77 10.31 13.28
C ASN A 5 7.38 9.00 12.57
N TYR A 6 6.67 9.11 11.46
CA TYR A 6 6.66 8.03 10.48
C TYR A 6 8.00 8.08 9.77
N GLU A 7 8.86 7.08 10.00
CA GLU A 7 9.92 6.82 9.04
C GLU A 7 9.26 6.58 7.68
N HIS A 8 9.44 7.53 6.76
CA HIS A 8 8.89 7.44 5.42
C HIS A 8 9.65 6.36 4.64
N HIS A 9 9.18 5.12 4.74
CA HIS A 9 9.65 4.03 3.89
C HIS A 9 9.04 4.20 2.50
N GLU A 10 9.71 4.98 1.66
CA GLU A 10 9.35 5.18 0.25
C GLU A 10 10.10 4.21 -0.64
N ILE A 11 9.39 3.58 -1.57
CA ILE A 11 9.97 2.75 -2.63
C ILE A 11 9.38 3.19 -3.95
N LEU A 12 10.24 3.64 -4.86
CA LEU A 12 9.84 3.90 -6.24
C LEU A 12 9.53 2.58 -6.94
N VAL A 13 8.30 2.46 -7.45
CA VAL A 13 7.86 1.32 -8.26
C VAL A 13 7.34 1.80 -9.60
N LYS A 14 7.58 1.02 -10.65
CA LYS A 14 7.05 1.28 -11.99
C LYS A 14 5.68 0.65 -12.15
N ILE A 15 4.75 1.37 -12.76
CA ILE A 15 3.45 0.82 -13.19
C ILE A 15 3.69 -0.14 -14.35
N SER A 16 3.12 -1.35 -14.28
CA SER A 16 3.20 -2.33 -15.35
C SER A 16 2.41 -1.86 -16.59
N SER A 17 2.61 -2.50 -17.73
CA SER A 17 1.81 -2.21 -18.94
C SER A 17 0.31 -2.46 -18.74
N ALA A 18 -0.06 -3.33 -17.79
CA ALA A 18 -1.44 -3.61 -17.45
C ALA A 18 -2.05 -2.61 -16.45
N GLY A 19 -1.31 -1.56 -16.06
CA GLY A 19 -1.79 -0.56 -15.10
C GLY A 19 -1.74 -1.01 -13.63
N THR A 20 -0.98 -2.06 -13.32
CA THR A 20 -0.85 -2.58 -11.94
C THR A 20 0.47 -2.15 -11.30
N ILE A 21 0.48 -2.08 -9.95
CA ILE A 21 1.70 -1.96 -9.16
C ILE A 21 1.88 -3.21 -8.29
N SER A 22 3.13 -3.67 -8.19
CA SER A 22 3.48 -4.75 -7.27
C SER A 22 3.83 -4.16 -5.91
N ILE A 23 3.07 -4.49 -4.87
CA ILE A 23 3.38 -4.07 -3.49
C ILE A 23 4.72 -4.72 -3.08
N PRO A 24 5.74 -3.92 -2.71
CA PRO A 24 7.05 -4.42 -2.31
C PRO A 24 6.97 -5.52 -1.24
N LYS A 25 7.84 -6.53 -1.36
CA LYS A 25 7.83 -7.73 -0.50
C LYS A 25 7.88 -7.37 0.99
N GLN A 26 8.67 -6.37 1.37
CA GLN A 26 8.78 -5.92 2.76
C GLN A 26 7.48 -5.33 3.31
N PHE A 27 6.74 -4.55 2.51
CA PHE A 27 5.45 -4.00 2.94
C PHE A 27 4.39 -5.09 3.04
N ARG A 28 4.39 -6.07 2.13
CA ARG A 28 3.50 -7.22 2.25
C ARG A 28 3.78 -8.03 3.51
N LYS A 29 5.05 -8.27 3.84
CA LYS A 29 5.42 -8.97 5.09
C LYS A 29 4.98 -8.19 6.33
N TYR A 30 5.28 -6.89 6.36
CA TYR A 30 4.93 -6.02 7.48
C TYR A 30 3.41 -5.93 7.70
N MET A 31 2.64 -5.85 6.62
CA MET A 31 1.17 -5.78 6.66
C MET A 31 0.49 -7.15 6.68
N GLU A 32 1.28 -8.23 6.77
CA GLU A 32 0.83 -9.63 6.71
C GLU A 32 -0.11 -9.90 5.52
N MET A 33 0.17 -9.26 4.38
CA MET A 33 -0.63 -9.38 3.17
C MET A 33 -0.23 -10.62 2.37
N GLN A 34 -1.23 -11.41 2.00
CA GLN A 34 -1.07 -12.63 1.21
C GLN A 34 -1.89 -12.60 -0.09
N LYS A 35 -1.65 -13.59 -0.96
CA LYS A 35 -2.43 -13.77 -2.18
C LYS A 35 -3.89 -14.02 -1.80
N GLY A 36 -4.81 -13.26 -2.38
CA GLY A 36 -6.24 -13.36 -2.10
C GLY A 36 -6.75 -12.37 -1.06
N ASP A 37 -5.86 -11.67 -0.34
CA ASP A 37 -6.28 -10.58 0.54
C ASP A 37 -6.89 -9.43 -0.26
N TYR A 38 -7.87 -8.77 0.36
CA TYR A 38 -8.51 -7.59 -0.19
C TYR A 38 -7.84 -6.31 0.29
N VAL A 39 -7.76 -5.34 -0.62
CA VAL A 39 -7.33 -3.98 -0.31
C VAL A 39 -8.35 -2.99 -0.85
N LYS A 40 -8.53 -1.87 -0.13
CA LYS A 40 -9.19 -0.68 -0.66
C LYS A 40 -8.12 0.25 -1.22
N VAL A 41 -8.34 0.76 -2.43
CA VAL A 41 -7.54 1.82 -3.04
C VAL A 41 -8.35 3.10 -2.94
N ILE A 42 -7.81 4.11 -2.27
CA ILE A 42 -8.48 5.37 -1.98
C ILE A 42 -7.73 6.48 -2.70
N LEU A 43 -8.46 7.27 -3.49
CA LEU A 43 -7.94 8.48 -4.11
C LEU A 43 -8.05 9.66 -3.14
N GLY A 44 -6.90 10.17 -2.71
CA GLY A 44 -6.78 11.47 -2.04
C GLY A 44 -6.51 12.58 -3.05
N ARG A 45 -6.26 13.80 -2.55
CA ARG A 45 -6.02 14.98 -3.40
C ARG A 45 -4.76 14.85 -4.27
N ASP A 46 -3.70 14.25 -3.74
CA ASP A 46 -2.36 14.17 -4.33
C ASP A 46 -1.73 12.77 -4.23
N ARG A 47 -2.46 11.78 -3.71
CA ARG A 47 -1.93 10.45 -3.37
C ARG A 47 -2.97 9.35 -3.48
N LEU A 48 -2.50 8.14 -3.77
CA LEU A 48 -3.28 6.91 -3.61
C LEU A 48 -2.91 6.25 -2.29
N ILE A 49 -3.92 5.85 -1.51
CA ILE A 49 -3.73 5.10 -0.27
C ILE A 49 -4.25 3.67 -0.48
N VAL A 50 -3.40 2.68 -0.22
CA VAL A 50 -3.78 1.26 -0.26
C VAL A 50 -3.94 0.77 1.17
N ARG A 51 -5.14 0.29 1.52
CA ARG A 51 -5.47 -0.19 2.88
C ARG A 51 -5.95 -1.64 2.84
N LYS A 52 -5.31 -2.53 3.61
CA LYS A 52 -5.79 -3.90 3.83
C LYS A 52 -7.20 -3.87 4.44
N VAL A 53 -8.09 -4.73 3.98
CA VAL A 53 -9.42 -4.90 4.57
C VAL A 53 -9.74 -6.37 4.76
N MET A 54 -10.51 -6.66 5.81
CA MET A 54 -11.11 -7.97 6.05
C MET A 54 -12.53 -7.95 5.48
N ILE A 55 -12.89 -8.96 4.72
CA ILE A 55 -14.28 -9.19 4.28
C ILE A 55 -14.77 -10.40 5.07
N SER A 56 -15.85 -10.21 5.84
CA SER A 56 -16.54 -11.24 6.63
C SER A 56 -17.69 -11.86 5.84
#